data_AF-A0A6F9CSM3-F1
#
_entry.id   AF-A0A6F9CSM3-F1
#
_cell.length_a   1.000
_cell.length_b   1.000
_cell.length_c   1.000
_cell.angle_alpha   90.00
_cell.angle_beta   90.00
_cell.angle_gamma   90.00
#
_symmetry.space_group_name_H-M   'P 1'
#
loop_
_entity.id
_entity.type
_entity.pdbx_description
1 polymer ?
#
loop_
_entity_poly.entity_id
_entity_poly.type
_entity_poly.pdbx_seq_one_letter_code
_entity_poly.pdbx_strand_id
1 'polypeptide(L)'
;MPSGPGFAARGNLPFHNCKTGLVMKTSQSAETEGDEATSWVSVCPRGLWELRQRRKRGAEPADLSGDVYPGIGSLCRVRVQRQGEPTTDPELSLKPDLPITVLSDAQVTPLQRSQSTMLQVPIGDWIILRLGEGQCDITEGCVEGMRAGERCEVLLTPLTDRPGGGQEEQKRVDPDQSLCITVELQSFSPGHESWQLSAGEKWGWVMSHKQRGGDRFRAGDMWGAADSYSRALKLLITLKLHTRGEGEEMTPIEEESEEESEKKDSLEAPTDCQYRSTKASLYSNLSLCQLRLGQWSRARGCASRSTLLEPQGLKAWYRLGQACLEAGELEEADRAFRKLLELQNDSPSALRGLREVGRRERETDSRLGQRLGKMFS
;
A
#
# COMPACT_ATOMS: atom_id res chain seq x y z
N MET A 1 -22.82 -61.29 -5.03
CA MET A 1 -23.29 -60.21 -5.93
C MET A 1 -23.63 -58.98 -5.10
N PRO A 2 -22.67 -58.06 -4.95
CA PRO A 2 -22.95 -56.63 -5.12
C PRO A 2 -21.99 -56.00 -6.15
N SER A 3 -22.42 -54.96 -6.85
CA SER A 3 -21.53 -54.00 -7.55
C SER A 3 -22.33 -52.76 -7.98
N GLY A 4 -21.80 -51.59 -7.63
CA GLY A 4 -22.34 -50.26 -7.96
C GLY A 4 -21.99 -49.78 -9.38
N PRO A 5 -22.45 -48.56 -9.73
CA PRO A 5 -21.56 -47.39 -9.77
C PRO A 5 -22.23 -46.16 -9.13
N GLY A 6 -21.58 -45.10 -8.63
CA GLY A 6 -20.29 -44.53 -8.98
C GLY A 6 -20.47 -43.18 -9.70
N PHE A 7 -21.01 -42.15 -9.03
CA PHE A 7 -21.04 -40.74 -9.49
C PHE A 7 -20.80 -39.84 -8.28
N ALA A 8 -19.56 -39.44 -7.97
CA ALA A 8 -18.79 -38.35 -8.59
C ALA A 8 -19.32 -36.95 -8.20
N ALA A 9 -18.83 -36.48 -7.05
CA ALA A 9 -18.85 -35.08 -6.64
C ALA A 9 -18.00 -34.23 -7.60
N ARG A 10 -18.61 -33.22 -8.24
CA ARG A 10 -17.96 -32.11 -8.95
C ARG A 10 -18.90 -30.89 -8.85
N GLY A 11 -18.48 -29.69 -8.51
CA GLY A 11 -17.14 -29.19 -8.21
C GLY A 11 -17.22 -27.98 -7.29
N ASN A 12 -16.32 -27.98 -6.30
CA ASN A 12 -15.91 -26.79 -5.59
C ASN A 12 -15.33 -25.80 -6.60
N LEU A 13 -15.97 -24.65 -6.73
CA LEU A 13 -15.36 -23.47 -7.34
C LEU A 13 -14.11 -23.12 -6.52
N PRO A 14 -12.92 -22.97 -7.14
CA PRO A 14 -11.76 -22.49 -6.42
C PRO A 14 -12.02 -21.03 -6.05
N PHE A 15 -12.14 -20.78 -4.75
CA PHE A 15 -11.91 -19.46 -4.17
C PHE A 15 -10.53 -18.98 -4.61
N HIS A 16 -10.45 -18.23 -5.70
CA HIS A 16 -9.29 -17.41 -6.01
C HIS A 16 -9.27 -16.25 -5.01
N ASN A 17 -8.74 -16.56 -3.81
CA ASN A 17 -8.12 -15.60 -2.93
C ASN A 17 -7.03 -14.89 -3.74
N CYS A 18 -7.39 -13.77 -4.36
CA CYS A 18 -6.43 -12.77 -4.81
C CYS A 18 -5.77 -12.21 -3.55
N LYS A 19 -4.73 -12.91 -3.09
CA LYS A 19 -3.68 -12.37 -2.25
C LYS A 19 -3.24 -11.04 -2.89
N THR A 20 -3.72 -9.93 -2.37
CA THR A 20 -2.90 -8.70 -2.32
C THR A 20 -1.86 -8.91 -1.23
N GLY A 21 -1.08 -9.98 -1.39
CA GLY A 21 0.20 -10.09 -0.75
C GLY A 21 1.11 -9.14 -1.49
N LEU A 22 1.88 -8.37 -0.73
CA LEU A 22 3.31 -8.43 -0.96
C LEU A 22 3.62 -9.91 -1.24
N VAL A 23 3.83 -10.25 -2.50
CA VAL A 23 4.46 -11.51 -2.82
C VAL A 23 5.90 -11.30 -2.39
N MET A 24 6.19 -11.59 -1.12
CA MET A 24 7.51 -12.07 -0.74
C MET A 24 7.69 -13.37 -1.53
N LYS A 25 8.20 -13.25 -2.76
CA LYS A 25 8.86 -14.36 -3.42
C LYS A 25 10.22 -14.44 -2.73
N THR A 26 10.28 -15.07 -1.57
CA THR A 26 11.51 -15.67 -1.08
C THR A 26 11.79 -16.85 -2.01
N SER A 27 12.41 -16.59 -3.16
CA SER A 27 13.08 -17.65 -3.89
C SER A 27 14.29 -18.06 -3.06
N GLN A 28 14.13 -19.06 -2.20
CA GLN A 28 15.26 -19.81 -1.66
C GLN A 28 15.90 -20.56 -2.83
N SER A 29 16.84 -19.92 -3.51
CA SER A 29 17.81 -20.63 -4.34
C SER A 29 18.85 -21.23 -3.41
N ALA A 30 19.06 -22.54 -3.54
CA ALA A 30 19.98 -23.32 -2.72
C ALA A 30 21.42 -22.75 -2.72
N GLU A 31 21.89 -22.51 -1.50
CA GLU A 31 23.25 -22.66 -0.98
C GLU A 31 24.42 -22.00 -1.72
N THR A 32 24.83 -20.85 -1.19
CA THR A 32 26.22 -20.58 -0.80
C THR A 32 26.19 -19.76 0.49
N GLU A 33 26.89 -20.20 1.53
CA GLU A 33 26.91 -19.57 2.86
C GLU A 33 27.26 -18.07 2.78
N GLY A 34 26.31 -17.20 3.16
CA GLY A 34 26.60 -15.79 3.49
C GLY A 34 25.71 -14.71 2.86
N ASP A 35 24.90 -15.00 1.83
CA ASP A 35 24.11 -13.96 1.12
C ASP A 35 22.59 -14.22 1.20
N GLU A 36 21.94 -13.73 2.25
CA GLU A 36 20.49 -13.59 2.25
C GLU A 36 20.08 -12.43 1.33
N ALA A 37 19.80 -12.76 0.07
CA ALA A 37 19.26 -11.82 -0.90
C ALA A 37 17.73 -11.74 -0.78
N THR A 38 17.20 -10.69 -0.16
CA THR A 38 15.75 -10.43 -0.11
C THR A 38 15.33 -9.57 -1.30
N SER A 39 14.16 -9.86 -1.88
CA SER A 39 13.61 -9.07 -2.98
C SER A 39 12.16 -8.68 -2.74
N TRP A 40 11.83 -7.42 -3.05
CA TRP A 40 10.47 -6.89 -2.94
C TRP A 40 10.22 -5.77 -3.95
N VAL A 41 8.97 -5.34 -4.07
CA VAL A 41 8.57 -4.22 -4.93
C VAL A 41 8.26 -3.02 -4.06
N SER A 42 8.86 -1.86 -4.37
CA SER A 42 8.56 -0.59 -3.71
C SER A 42 7.93 0.41 -4.67
N VAL A 43 7.19 1.35 -4.08
CA VAL A 43 6.43 2.38 -4.80
C VAL A 43 7.27 3.66 -4.88
N CYS A 44 7.45 4.18 -6.08
CA CYS A 44 8.07 5.49 -6.31
C CYS A 44 7.07 6.41 -7.02
N PRO A 45 7.25 7.75 -6.97
CA PRO A 45 6.37 8.68 -7.66
C PRO A 45 6.20 8.42 -9.16
N ARG A 46 7.24 7.82 -9.79
CA ARG A 46 7.27 7.54 -11.22
C ARG A 46 6.88 6.10 -11.60
N GLY A 47 6.54 5.25 -10.63
CA GLY A 47 6.18 3.85 -10.90
C GLY A 47 6.69 2.88 -9.84
N LEU A 48 6.65 1.59 -10.19
CA LEU A 48 7.09 0.50 -9.33
C LEU A 48 8.55 0.15 -9.61
N TRP A 49 9.27 -0.25 -8.57
CA TRP A 49 10.66 -0.67 -8.64
C TRP A 49 10.82 -2.01 -7.94
N GLU A 50 11.58 -2.91 -8.55
CA GLU A 50 12.03 -4.15 -7.93
C GLU A 50 13.35 -3.87 -7.20
N LEU A 51 13.40 -4.26 -5.94
CA LEU A 51 14.53 -4.08 -5.05
C LEU A 51 15.12 -5.44 -4.78
N ARG A 52 16.44 -5.53 -4.88
CA ARG A 52 17.22 -6.68 -4.45
C ARG A 52 18.21 -6.21 -3.41
N GLN A 53 17.96 -6.60 -2.18
CA GLN A 53 18.74 -6.23 -1.02
C GLN A 53 19.81 -7.30 -0.77
N ARG A 54 21.04 -6.85 -0.58
CA ARG A 54 22.17 -7.67 -0.13
C ARG A 54 22.69 -7.08 1.18
N ARG A 55 22.62 -7.87 2.25
CA ARG A 55 23.06 -7.44 3.57
C ARG A 55 24.52 -7.84 3.77
N LYS A 56 25.36 -6.87 4.13
CA LYS A 56 26.68 -7.16 4.69
C LYS A 56 26.53 -7.07 6.20
N ARG A 57 26.45 -8.21 6.89
CA ARG A 57 26.46 -8.21 8.36
C ARG A 57 27.77 -7.56 8.82
N GLY A 58 27.65 -6.46 9.56
CA GLY A 58 28.78 -5.92 10.32
C GLY A 58 29.18 -6.91 11.41
N ALA A 59 30.38 -6.74 11.97
CA ALA A 59 30.82 -7.50 13.13
C ALA A 59 29.77 -7.41 14.26
N GLU A 60 29.48 -8.53 14.92
CA GLU A 60 28.42 -8.60 15.93
C GLU A 60 28.63 -7.53 17.03
N PRO A 61 27.59 -6.77 17.40
CA PRO A 61 27.63 -5.96 18.60
C PRO A 61 27.81 -6.87 19.81
N ALA A 62 28.63 -6.47 20.77
CA ALA A 62 28.95 -7.24 21.97
C ALA A 62 27.76 -7.46 22.94
N ASP A 63 26.59 -6.88 22.66
CA ASP A 63 25.44 -6.91 23.57
C ASP A 63 24.36 -7.87 23.08
N LEU A 64 24.13 -8.91 23.89
CA LEU A 64 23.08 -9.94 23.79
C LEU A 64 21.65 -9.39 24.03
N SER A 65 21.39 -8.13 23.69
CA SER A 65 20.02 -7.58 23.66
C SER A 65 19.38 -8.04 22.35
N GLY A 66 18.19 -8.62 22.41
CA GLY A 66 17.56 -9.36 21.32
C GLY A 66 17.48 -8.62 19.98
N ASP A 67 17.06 -9.33 18.95
CA ASP A 67 16.88 -8.83 17.58
C ASP A 67 15.84 -7.69 17.52
N VAL A 68 16.24 -6.47 17.90
CA VAL A 68 15.40 -5.27 17.86
C VAL A 68 15.54 -4.62 16.50
N TYR A 69 14.41 -4.44 15.84
CA TYR A 69 14.29 -3.77 14.55
C TYR A 69 13.42 -2.51 14.70
N PRO A 70 13.61 -1.51 13.85
CA PRO A 70 12.83 -0.29 13.94
C PRO A 70 11.39 -0.54 13.45
N GLY A 71 10.42 -0.25 14.31
CA GLY A 71 8.98 -0.37 14.06
C GLY A 71 8.33 0.92 13.56
N ILE A 72 7.00 0.92 13.42
CA ILE A 72 6.24 2.12 13.01
C ILE A 72 6.39 3.23 14.06
N GLY A 73 6.66 4.45 13.59
CA GLY A 73 6.92 5.60 14.44
C GLY A 73 8.36 5.73 14.96
N SER A 74 9.25 4.77 14.69
CA SER A 74 10.67 4.89 15.04
C SER A 74 11.31 6.07 14.32
N LEU A 75 12.14 6.84 15.01
CA LEU A 75 13.06 7.80 14.42
C LEU A 75 14.37 7.09 14.11
N CYS A 76 14.73 7.02 12.84
CA CYS A 76 15.94 6.34 12.36
C CYS A 76 16.91 7.35 11.75
N ARG A 77 18.17 7.31 12.19
CA ARG A 77 19.25 8.08 11.58
C ARG A 77 19.89 7.26 10.46
N VAL A 78 19.68 7.68 9.22
CA VAL A 78 20.07 6.94 8.02
C VAL A 78 20.89 7.78 7.05
N ARG A 79 21.78 7.12 6.31
CA ARG A 79 22.56 7.71 5.22
C ARG A 79 22.34 6.88 3.97
N VAL A 80 22.10 7.53 2.84
CA VAL A 80 21.94 6.86 1.54
C VAL A 80 23.04 7.36 0.61
N GLN A 81 23.78 6.44 0.02
CA GLN A 81 24.86 6.71 -0.92
C GLN A 81 24.61 6.00 -2.25
N ARG A 82 25.02 6.61 -3.36
CA ARG A 82 25.01 5.94 -4.67
C ARG A 82 26.36 5.27 -4.90
N GLN A 83 26.35 4.04 -5.42
CA GLN A 83 27.59 3.33 -5.73
C GLN A 83 28.39 4.10 -6.79
N GLY A 84 29.58 4.59 -6.41
CA GLY A 84 30.50 5.33 -7.29
C GLY A 84 30.78 6.79 -6.92
N GLU A 85 30.08 7.37 -5.94
CA GLU A 85 30.45 8.69 -5.39
C GLU A 85 31.52 8.52 -4.30
N PRO A 86 32.60 9.34 -4.30
CA PRO A 86 33.58 9.30 -3.24
C PRO A 86 32.92 9.65 -1.91
N THR A 87 33.37 8.99 -0.84
CA THR A 87 33.11 9.41 0.54
C THR A 87 33.78 10.75 0.77
N THR A 88 33.19 11.83 0.26
CA THR A 88 33.33 13.12 0.91
C THR A 88 32.63 12.93 2.23
N ASP A 89 33.39 12.78 3.32
CA ASP A 89 32.88 13.12 4.63
C ASP A 89 32.81 14.65 4.64
N PRO A 90 31.63 15.27 4.42
CA PRO A 90 31.55 16.69 4.63
C PRO A 90 31.56 16.86 6.15
N GLU A 91 32.50 17.63 6.66
CA GLU A 91 32.43 18.26 7.97
C GLU A 91 31.22 19.22 8.03
N LEU A 92 30.00 18.70 7.85
CA LEU A 92 28.75 19.32 8.28
C LEU A 92 28.28 18.55 9.51
N SER A 93 29.04 18.82 10.57
CA SER A 93 28.72 18.76 11.99
C SER A 93 27.23 18.61 12.35
N LEU A 94 26.70 17.40 12.23
CA LEU A 94 25.72 16.87 13.17
C LEU A 94 26.39 15.68 13.84
N LYS A 95 26.84 15.91 15.08
CA LYS A 95 27.74 15.01 15.83
C LYS A 95 27.34 13.53 15.63
N PRO A 96 28.27 12.66 15.23
CA PRO A 96 27.99 11.24 14.99
C PRO A 96 27.56 10.50 16.27
N ASP A 97 27.67 11.12 17.44
CA ASP A 97 27.49 10.45 18.74
C ASP A 97 26.16 10.75 19.43
N LEU A 98 25.13 11.25 18.74
CA LEU A 98 23.82 11.44 19.37
C LEU A 98 23.25 10.07 19.80
N PRO A 99 23.14 9.79 21.10
CA PRO A 99 22.60 8.52 21.56
C PRO A 99 21.11 8.44 21.17
N ILE A 100 20.61 7.20 21.06
CA ILE A 100 19.22 6.86 20.70
C ILE A 100 18.18 7.73 21.45
N THR A 101 18.51 8.13 22.68
CA THR A 101 17.70 8.94 23.60
C THR A 101 17.49 10.40 23.21
N VAL A 102 18.17 10.93 22.17
CA VAL A 102 18.10 12.38 21.82
C VAL A 102 17.35 12.65 20.49
N LEU A 103 16.90 11.59 19.79
CA LEU A 103 16.09 11.78 18.59
C LEU A 103 14.71 12.29 18.98
N SER A 104 14.40 13.54 18.62
CA SER A 104 13.10 14.16 18.85
C SER A 104 12.42 14.50 17.52
N ASP A 105 11.08 14.54 17.52
CA ASP A 105 10.27 14.87 16.32
C ASP A 105 10.67 16.22 15.68
N ALA A 106 11.26 17.13 16.46
CA ALA A 106 11.75 18.44 15.98
C ALA A 106 12.98 18.35 15.06
N GLN A 107 13.70 17.22 15.05
CA GLN A 107 14.89 17.01 14.23
C GLN A 107 14.59 16.25 12.92
N VAL A 108 13.34 15.82 12.72
CA VAL A 108 12.93 15.14 11.50
C VAL A 108 13.08 16.10 10.33
N THR A 109 13.94 15.74 9.37
CA THR A 109 14.14 16.55 8.18
C THR A 109 12.82 16.54 7.39
N PRO A 110 12.24 17.70 7.03
CA PRO A 110 11.00 17.74 6.26
C PRO A 110 11.29 17.25 4.84
N LEU A 111 11.14 15.96 4.61
CA LEU A 111 11.34 15.34 3.30
C LEU A 111 10.10 15.64 2.45
N GLN A 112 10.29 16.44 1.40
CA GLN A 112 9.22 16.68 0.43
C GLN A 112 9.35 15.70 -0.72
N ARG A 113 8.33 14.84 -0.85
CA ARG A 113 8.22 13.90 -1.95
C ARG A 113 8.08 14.66 -3.27
N SER A 114 9.01 14.45 -4.19
CA SER A 114 9.06 15.12 -5.50
C SER A 114 9.09 14.08 -6.63
N GLN A 115 8.52 14.45 -7.79
CA GLN A 115 8.59 13.59 -8.98
C GLN A 115 9.98 13.59 -9.64
N SER A 116 10.83 14.57 -9.31
CA SER A 116 12.18 14.73 -9.86
C SER A 116 13.20 13.76 -9.28
N THR A 117 13.04 13.41 -8.00
CA THR A 117 13.94 12.50 -7.29
C THR A 117 13.25 11.14 -7.13
N MET A 118 13.99 10.03 -7.17
CA MET A 118 13.41 8.70 -6.96
C MET A 118 13.43 8.29 -5.48
N LEU A 119 14.59 8.40 -4.84
CA LEU A 119 14.83 7.95 -3.45
C LEU A 119 14.14 8.82 -2.39
N GLN A 120 13.67 10.02 -2.75
CA GLN A 120 13.03 10.99 -1.85
C GLN A 120 13.90 11.46 -0.66
N VAL A 121 15.17 11.07 -0.65
CA VAL A 121 16.15 11.33 0.40
C VAL A 121 17.38 12.00 -0.24
N PRO A 122 17.98 13.03 0.40
CA PRO A 122 19.26 13.58 -0.04
C PRO A 122 20.36 12.51 0.01
N ILE A 123 21.16 12.43 -1.05
CA ILE A 123 22.26 11.46 -1.17
C ILE A 123 23.48 12.05 -0.46
N GLY A 124 24.20 11.22 0.30
CA GLY A 124 25.48 11.56 0.92
C GLY A 124 25.39 12.03 2.37
N ASP A 125 24.32 12.72 2.75
CA ASP A 125 24.14 13.29 4.11
C ASP A 125 23.39 12.35 5.07
N TRP A 126 23.62 12.54 6.37
CA TRP A 126 22.84 11.88 7.42
C TRP A 126 21.50 12.58 7.60
N ILE A 127 20.41 11.81 7.54
CA ILE A 127 19.05 12.30 7.77
C ILE A 127 18.35 11.53 8.88
N ILE A 128 17.35 12.16 9.49
CA ILE A 128 16.46 11.52 10.45
C ILE A 128 15.11 11.29 9.77
N LEU A 129 14.72 10.01 9.69
CA LEU A 129 13.48 9.54 9.06
C LEU A 129 12.55 8.96 10.11
N ARG A 130 11.26 9.26 10.00
CA ARG A 130 10.22 8.62 10.81
C ARG A 130 9.61 7.44 10.04
N LEU A 131 9.75 6.23 10.56
CA LEU A 131 9.25 5.04 9.89
C LEU A 131 7.72 4.95 9.88
N GLY A 132 7.20 4.38 8.79
CA GLY A 132 5.77 4.20 8.57
C GLY A 132 5.09 5.41 7.95
N GLU A 133 5.80 6.52 7.74
CA GLU A 133 5.23 7.67 7.06
C GLU A 133 5.02 7.47 5.55
N GLY A 134 5.77 6.55 4.93
CA GLY A 134 5.73 6.29 3.49
C GLY A 134 6.24 7.47 2.68
N GLN A 135 7.08 8.34 3.25
CA GLN A 135 7.68 9.45 2.51
C GLN A 135 8.77 8.91 1.57
N CYS A 136 9.53 7.93 2.05
CA CYS A 136 10.67 7.34 1.36
C CYS A 136 10.54 5.81 1.35
N ASP A 137 9.66 5.26 0.52
CA ASP A 137 9.26 3.85 0.56
C ASP A 137 10.41 2.86 0.35
N ILE A 138 11.41 3.23 -0.45
CA ILE A 138 12.61 2.42 -0.69
C ILE A 138 13.45 2.33 0.58
N THR A 139 13.78 3.48 1.17
CA THR A 139 14.66 3.54 2.35
C THR A 139 13.96 2.97 3.58
N GLU A 140 12.67 3.28 3.78
CA GLU A 140 11.86 2.70 4.86
C GLU A 140 11.88 1.16 4.78
N GLY A 141 11.61 0.57 3.60
CA GLY A 141 11.60 -0.88 3.44
C GLY A 141 12.98 -1.55 3.64
N CYS A 142 14.07 -0.83 3.42
CA CYS A 142 15.41 -1.34 3.73
C CYS A 142 15.65 -1.34 5.24
N VAL A 143 15.28 -0.25 5.91
CA VAL A 143 15.56 0.02 7.32
C VAL A 143 14.71 -0.84 8.26
N GLU A 144 13.47 -1.19 7.88
CA GLU A 144 12.58 -2.08 8.67
C GLU A 144 13.23 -3.42 9.05
N GLY A 145 14.22 -3.88 8.29
CA GLY A 145 14.93 -5.14 8.56
C GLY A 145 16.39 -4.99 9.00
N MET A 146 16.87 -3.77 9.26
CA MET A 146 18.28 -3.49 9.61
C MET A 146 18.46 -3.31 11.12
N ARG A 147 19.63 -3.71 11.63
CA ARG A 147 20.07 -3.40 13.00
C ARG A 147 20.84 -2.09 13.04
N ALA A 148 20.93 -1.49 14.22
CA ALA A 148 21.76 -0.30 14.44
C ALA A 148 23.22 -0.61 14.07
N GLY A 149 23.83 0.27 13.27
CA GLY A 149 25.19 0.12 12.72
C GLY A 149 25.29 -0.70 11.43
N GLU A 150 24.21 -1.32 10.95
CA GLU A 150 24.26 -2.12 9.73
C GLU A 150 24.28 -1.29 8.45
N ARG A 151 24.87 -1.88 7.41
CA ARG A 151 24.93 -1.34 6.06
C ARG A 151 24.36 -2.34 5.06
N CYS A 152 23.61 -1.81 4.12
CA CYS A 152 22.85 -2.59 3.17
C CYS A 152 23.07 -2.08 1.75
N GLU A 153 23.40 -2.98 0.83
CA GLU A 153 23.49 -2.68 -0.60
C GLU A 153 22.19 -3.08 -1.28
N VAL A 154 21.62 -2.19 -2.10
CA VAL A 154 20.33 -2.41 -2.75
C VAL A 154 20.43 -2.10 -4.22
N LEU A 155 20.10 -3.08 -5.04
CA LEU A 155 19.96 -2.93 -6.48
C LEU A 155 18.51 -2.62 -6.83
N LEU A 156 18.30 -1.50 -7.53
CA LEU A 156 17.00 -0.99 -7.93
C LEU A 156 16.82 -1.20 -9.43
N THR A 157 15.75 -1.91 -9.81
CA THR A 157 15.40 -2.17 -11.21
C THR A 157 14.00 -1.62 -11.50
N PRO A 158 13.82 -0.78 -12.54
CA PRO A 158 12.50 -0.25 -12.85
C PRO A 158 11.57 -1.34 -13.38
N LEU A 159 10.36 -1.45 -12.83
CA LEU A 159 9.30 -2.30 -13.35
C LEU A 159 8.46 -1.48 -14.34
N THR A 160 8.75 -1.61 -15.64
CA THR A 160 7.89 -1.02 -16.67
C THR A 160 6.71 -1.94 -16.96
N ASP A 161 5.51 -1.53 -16.57
CA ASP A 161 4.28 -2.19 -17.00
C ASP A 161 3.94 -1.69 -18.41
N ARG A 162 4.04 -2.54 -19.44
CA ARG A 162 3.56 -2.17 -20.79
C ARG A 162 2.03 -2.26 -20.80
N PRO A 163 1.29 -1.22 -21.22
CA PRO A 163 -0.16 -1.32 -21.36
C PRO A 163 -0.49 -2.00 -22.70
N GLY A 164 -0.80 -3.29 -22.68
CA GLY A 164 -1.28 -4.02 -23.85
C GLY A 164 -1.27 -5.52 -23.60
N GLY A 165 -2.43 -6.17 -23.71
CA GLY A 165 -2.66 -7.53 -23.22
C GLY A 165 -1.83 -8.62 -23.91
N GLY A 166 -1.72 -9.75 -23.19
CA GLY A 166 -1.21 -11.01 -23.73
C GLY A 166 0.12 -11.44 -23.14
N GLN A 167 0.03 -12.46 -22.27
CA GLN A 167 1.12 -13.33 -21.78
C GLN A 167 2.19 -12.73 -20.87
N GLU A 168 2.39 -13.46 -19.78
CA GLU A 168 3.43 -13.32 -18.77
C GLU A 168 4.83 -13.41 -19.41
N GLU A 169 5.44 -12.28 -19.75
CA GLU A 169 6.89 -12.21 -19.82
C GLU A 169 7.36 -10.90 -19.18
N GLN A 170 7.85 -11.03 -17.95
CA GLN A 170 8.72 -10.06 -17.30
C GLN A 170 9.99 -9.93 -18.14
N LYS A 171 9.95 -9.07 -19.15
CA LYS A 171 11.13 -8.71 -19.94
C LYS A 171 12.08 -7.94 -19.03
N ARG A 172 13.17 -8.61 -18.61
CA ARG A 172 14.29 -8.01 -17.89
C ARG A 172 14.79 -6.79 -18.69
N VAL A 173 14.75 -5.63 -18.05
CA VAL A 173 15.27 -4.36 -18.59
C VAL A 173 16.80 -4.42 -18.66
N ASP A 174 17.40 -3.71 -19.62
CA ASP A 174 18.84 -3.55 -19.76
C ASP A 174 19.53 -3.12 -18.44
N PRO A 175 20.73 -3.64 -18.14
CA PRO A 175 21.47 -3.32 -16.91
C PRO A 175 21.82 -1.83 -16.75
N ASP A 176 21.76 -1.04 -17.82
CA ASP A 176 22.09 0.40 -17.83
C ASP A 176 21.13 1.30 -17.05
N GLN A 177 19.93 0.82 -16.70
CA GLN A 177 18.98 1.56 -15.86
C GLN A 177 18.92 1.07 -14.41
N SER A 178 19.72 0.05 -14.07
CA SER A 178 19.79 -0.46 -12.71
C SER A 178 20.62 0.50 -11.84
N LEU A 179 20.06 0.91 -10.70
CA LEU A 179 20.73 1.81 -9.76
C LEU A 179 21.13 1.03 -8.51
N CYS A 180 22.41 1.06 -8.16
CA CYS A 180 22.88 0.50 -6.90
C CYS A 180 23.04 1.61 -5.85
N ILE A 181 22.42 1.42 -4.69
CA ILE A 181 22.52 2.31 -3.54
C ILE A 181 23.02 1.55 -2.32
N THR A 182 23.69 2.26 -1.42
CA THR A 182 24.05 1.78 -0.09
C THR A 182 23.26 2.57 0.94
N VAL A 183 22.55 1.86 1.82
CA VAL A 183 21.79 2.43 2.93
C VAL A 183 22.51 2.05 4.22
N GLU A 184 22.85 3.03 5.04
CA GLU A 184 23.47 2.84 6.36
C GLU A 184 22.49 3.28 7.45
N LEU A 185 22.29 2.44 8.47
CA LEU A 185 21.51 2.77 9.65
C LEU A 185 22.46 2.95 10.83
N GLN A 186 22.51 4.16 11.40
CA GLN A 186 23.38 4.40 12.56
C GLN A 186 22.71 4.00 13.87
N SER A 187 21.55 4.57 14.15
CA SER A 187 20.80 4.38 15.38
C SER A 187 19.31 4.63 15.15
N PHE A 188 18.46 4.09 16.01
CA PHE A 188 17.02 4.31 15.94
C PHE A 188 16.38 4.31 17.34
N SER A 189 15.29 5.07 17.50
CA SER A 189 14.45 5.02 18.69
C SER A 189 13.51 3.80 18.65
N PRO A 190 13.14 3.22 19.80
CA PRO A 190 12.15 2.14 19.81
C PRO A 190 10.84 2.63 19.19
N GLY A 191 10.35 1.92 18.19
CA GLY A 191 9.03 2.13 17.62
C GLY A 191 8.05 1.09 18.14
N HIS A 192 6.84 1.17 17.62
CA HIS A 192 5.79 0.20 17.94
C HIS A 192 5.62 -0.80 16.82
N GLU A 193 5.29 -2.03 17.18
CA GLU A 193 4.76 -3.03 16.26
C GLU A 193 3.30 -2.68 15.91
N SER A 194 2.82 -3.17 14.76
CA SER A 194 1.41 -2.92 14.36
C SER A 194 0.39 -3.45 15.37
N TRP A 195 0.71 -4.46 16.17
CA TRP A 195 -0.15 -4.96 17.25
C TRP A 195 0.03 -4.20 18.57
N GLN A 196 1.20 -3.62 18.83
CA GLN A 196 1.48 -2.87 20.05
C GLN A 196 0.78 -1.51 20.08
N LEU A 197 0.45 -0.94 18.92
CA LEU A 197 -0.27 0.33 18.84
C LEU A 197 -1.68 0.23 19.44
N SER A 198 -2.06 1.19 20.26
CA SER A 198 -3.43 1.35 20.74
C SER A 198 -4.40 1.64 19.59
N ALA A 199 -5.70 1.44 19.83
CA ALA A 199 -6.73 1.73 18.84
C ALA A 199 -6.73 3.22 18.42
N GLY A 200 -6.49 4.13 19.38
CA GLY A 200 -6.39 5.57 19.16
C GLY A 200 -5.19 5.96 18.29
N GLU A 201 -4.01 5.41 18.56
CA GLU A 201 -2.81 5.66 17.76
C GLU A 201 -2.96 5.11 16.34
N LYS A 202 -3.47 3.88 16.19
CA LYS A 202 -3.79 3.30 14.88
C LYS A 202 -4.71 4.22 14.08
N TRP A 203 -5.74 4.76 14.73
CA TRP A 203 -6.67 5.69 14.10
C TRP A 203 -5.99 7.01 13.69
N GLY A 204 -5.11 7.54 14.55
CA GLY A 204 -4.27 8.70 14.22
C GLY A 204 -3.43 8.46 12.96
N TRP A 205 -2.76 7.31 12.88
CA TRP A 205 -1.98 6.91 11.69
C TRP A 205 -2.86 6.76 10.45
N VAL A 206 -4.05 6.17 10.55
CA VAL A 206 -5.00 6.07 9.44
C VAL A 206 -5.36 7.45 8.90
N MET A 207 -5.69 8.40 9.78
CA MET A 207 -6.06 9.76 9.38
C MET A 207 -4.88 10.49 8.75
N SER A 208 -3.68 10.35 9.32
CA SER A 208 -2.44 10.89 8.75
C SER A 208 -2.18 10.35 7.34
N HIS A 209 -2.31 9.04 7.11
CA HIS A 209 -2.17 8.45 5.77
C HIS A 209 -3.26 8.90 4.80
N LYS A 210 -4.51 9.05 5.27
CA LYS A 210 -5.62 9.56 4.44
C LYS A 210 -5.35 10.99 3.97
N GLN A 211 -4.89 11.87 4.87
CA GLN A 211 -4.55 13.25 4.56
C GLN A 211 -3.40 13.32 3.56
N ARG A 212 -2.29 12.63 3.83
CA ARG A 212 -1.12 12.57 2.94
C ARG A 212 -1.43 11.99 1.58
N GLY A 213 -2.27 10.96 1.50
CA GLY A 213 -2.75 10.41 0.23
C GLY A 213 -3.49 11.47 -0.60
N GLY A 214 -4.28 12.33 0.06
CA GLY A 214 -4.94 13.46 -0.58
C GLY A 214 -3.98 14.52 -1.09
N ASP A 215 -2.93 14.84 -0.31
CA ASP A 215 -1.89 15.78 -0.69
C ASP A 215 -1.08 15.27 -1.89
N ARG A 216 -0.68 13.99 -1.86
CA ARG A 216 0.02 13.32 -2.97
C ARG A 216 -0.82 13.26 -4.24
N PHE A 217 -2.11 12.98 -4.10
CA PHE A 217 -3.03 12.98 -5.24
C PHE A 217 -3.12 14.37 -5.89
N ARG A 218 -3.18 15.45 -5.08
CA ARG A 218 -3.15 16.83 -5.58
C ARG A 218 -1.82 17.20 -6.22
N ALA A 219 -0.70 16.67 -5.70
CA ALA A 219 0.63 16.83 -6.28
C ALA A 219 0.86 15.99 -7.56
N GLY A 220 -0.10 15.14 -7.95
CA GLY A 220 -0.01 14.30 -9.14
C GLY A 220 0.74 12.98 -8.95
N ASP A 221 1.21 12.67 -7.74
CA ASP A 221 1.79 11.36 -7.40
C ASP A 221 0.69 10.33 -7.14
N MET A 222 0.20 9.72 -8.23
CA MET A 222 -0.88 8.73 -8.18
C MET A 222 -0.45 7.43 -7.49
N TRP A 223 0.81 7.01 -7.66
CA TRP A 223 1.35 5.79 -7.07
C TRP A 223 1.54 5.93 -5.55
N GLY A 224 2.17 7.01 -5.10
CA GLY A 224 2.34 7.31 -3.68
C GLY A 224 1.02 7.60 -2.96
N ALA A 225 0.03 8.18 -3.65
CA ALA A 225 -1.32 8.32 -3.12
C ALA A 225 -2.01 6.96 -2.92
N ALA A 226 -1.95 6.08 -3.92
CA ALA A 226 -2.52 4.73 -3.84
C ALA A 226 -1.87 3.91 -2.72
N ASP A 227 -0.56 4.00 -2.54
CA ASP A 227 0.15 3.35 -1.44
C ASP A 227 -0.30 3.88 -0.07
N SER A 228 -0.38 5.20 0.09
CA SER A 228 -0.84 5.83 1.34
C SER A 228 -2.23 5.36 1.75
N TYR A 229 -3.17 5.32 0.81
CA TYR A 229 -4.51 4.79 1.07
C TYR A 229 -4.52 3.29 1.38
N SER A 230 -3.62 2.52 0.76
CA SER A 230 -3.47 1.09 1.02
C SER A 230 -2.91 0.83 2.42
N ARG A 231 -1.91 1.60 2.87
CA ARG A 231 -1.39 1.57 4.26
C ARG A 231 -2.48 1.92 5.26
N ALA A 232 -3.26 2.98 4.99
CA ALA A 232 -4.40 3.35 5.83
C ALA A 232 -5.45 2.22 5.94
N LEU A 233 -5.79 1.56 4.82
CA LEU A 233 -6.73 0.44 4.82
C LEU A 233 -6.19 -0.76 5.62
N LYS A 234 -4.89 -1.07 5.53
CA LYS A 234 -4.27 -2.15 6.31
C LYS A 234 -4.41 -1.88 7.82
N LEU A 235 -4.09 -0.66 8.26
CA LEU A 235 -4.23 -0.24 9.66
C LEU A 235 -5.68 -0.27 10.14
N LEU A 236 -6.65 0.06 9.29
CA LEU A 236 -8.08 -0.08 9.63
C LEU A 236 -8.53 -1.54 9.75
N ILE A 237 -7.96 -2.45 8.97
CA ILE A 237 -8.29 -3.88 9.08
C ILE A 237 -7.74 -4.42 10.39
N THR A 238 -6.50 -4.05 10.76
CA THR A 238 -5.92 -4.48 12.03
C THR A 238 -6.69 -3.88 13.21
N LEU A 239 -7.11 -2.62 13.17
CA LEU A 239 -7.92 -2.00 14.22
C LEU A 239 -9.19 -2.82 14.53
N LYS A 240 -9.93 -3.26 13.51
CA LYS A 240 -11.16 -4.06 13.70
C LYS A 240 -10.90 -5.46 14.26
N LEU A 241 -9.72 -6.02 14.04
CA LEU A 241 -9.31 -7.29 14.65
C LEU A 241 -9.01 -7.12 16.14
N HIS A 242 -8.39 -6.01 16.53
CA HIS A 242 -8.11 -5.72 17.95
C HIS A 242 -9.41 -5.52 18.74
N THR A 243 -10.32 -4.70 18.22
CA THR A 243 -11.63 -4.47 18.87
C THR A 243 -12.53 -5.70 18.93
N ARG A 244 -12.29 -6.72 18.08
CA ARG A 244 -13.05 -7.97 18.10
C ARG A 244 -12.46 -8.99 19.08
N GLY A 245 -11.12 -9.03 19.24
CA GLY A 245 -10.44 -9.91 20.17
C GLY A 245 -10.72 -9.56 21.64
N GLU A 246 -10.90 -8.28 21.96
CA GLU A 246 -11.24 -7.81 23.31
C GLU A 246 -12.69 -8.15 23.72
N GLY A 247 -13.55 -8.57 22.78
CA GLY A 247 -14.98 -8.82 23.03
C GLY A 247 -15.39 -10.29 23.20
N GLU A 248 -14.47 -11.25 23.07
CA GLU A 248 -14.80 -12.69 23.15
C GLU A 248 -14.31 -13.39 24.44
N GLU A 249 -13.64 -12.69 25.37
CA GLU A 249 -13.40 -13.14 26.75
C GLU A 249 -14.10 -12.23 27.78
N MET A 250 -15.41 -12.45 27.97
CA MET A 250 -16.07 -12.06 29.23
C MET A 250 -17.34 -12.89 29.42
N THR A 251 -17.26 -13.87 30.32
CA THR A 251 -18.44 -14.46 30.98
C THR A 251 -19.05 -13.43 31.93
N PRO A 252 -20.38 -13.36 32.08
CA PRO A 252 -21.04 -12.37 32.91
C PRO A 252 -20.93 -12.74 34.38
N ILE A 253 -20.32 -11.87 35.18
CA ILE A 253 -20.64 -11.75 36.61
C ILE A 253 -21.01 -10.28 36.81
N GLU A 254 -22.28 -10.08 37.12
CA GLU A 254 -22.85 -8.83 37.59
C GLU A 254 -22.18 -8.46 38.92
N GLU A 255 -21.68 -7.23 39.03
CA GLU A 255 -21.72 -6.46 40.27
C GLU A 255 -21.33 -5.00 39.99
N GLU A 256 -22.19 -4.09 40.44
CA GLU A 256 -22.06 -2.65 40.34
C GLU A 256 -20.84 -2.15 41.14
N SER A 257 -20.08 -1.22 40.58
CA SER A 257 -19.41 -0.17 41.36
C SER A 257 -19.04 1.02 40.47
N GLU A 258 -19.64 2.15 40.80
CA GLU A 258 -19.20 3.48 40.40
C GLU A 258 -17.87 3.78 41.10
N GLU A 259 -16.78 4.00 40.35
CA GLU A 259 -15.71 4.92 40.77
C GLU A 259 -15.15 5.64 39.54
N GLU A 260 -15.26 6.97 39.57
CA GLU A 260 -14.67 7.87 38.59
C GLU A 260 -13.13 7.88 38.67
N SER A 261 -12.55 8.27 37.53
CA SER A 261 -11.28 9.01 37.40
C SER A 261 -9.97 8.22 37.41
N GLU A 262 -9.45 7.99 36.20
CA GLU A 262 -8.14 8.54 35.84
C GLU A 262 -8.20 9.08 34.40
N LYS A 263 -8.03 10.40 34.25
CA LYS A 263 -7.73 11.03 32.95
C LYS A 263 -6.42 10.44 32.44
N LYS A 264 -6.51 9.54 31.45
CA LYS A 264 -5.36 9.15 30.64
C LYS A 264 -5.46 9.80 29.27
N ASP A 265 -4.45 10.59 29.00
CA ASP A 265 -4.33 11.51 27.88
C ASP A 265 -4.56 10.83 26.50
N SER A 266 -5.38 11.50 25.69
CA SER A 266 -5.34 11.59 24.22
C SER A 266 -5.24 10.31 23.36
N LEU A 267 -6.41 9.84 22.85
CA LEU A 267 -6.74 9.46 21.46
C LEU A 267 -7.92 8.48 21.49
N GLU A 268 -9.15 9.00 21.42
CA GLU A 268 -10.37 8.18 21.46
C GLU A 268 -10.43 7.20 20.27
N ALA A 269 -10.81 5.95 20.55
CA ALA A 269 -11.05 4.95 19.52
C ALA A 269 -12.21 5.38 18.60
N PRO A 270 -12.16 5.06 17.29
CA PRO A 270 -13.18 5.51 16.36
C PRO A 270 -14.53 4.83 16.61
N THR A 271 -15.62 5.61 16.49
CA THR A 271 -16.98 5.03 16.46
C THR A 271 -17.15 4.12 15.23
N ASP A 272 -18.00 3.08 15.29
CA ASP A 272 -18.26 2.20 14.13
C ASP A 272 -18.74 2.99 12.89
N CYS A 273 -19.52 4.06 13.09
CA CYS A 273 -19.93 4.96 12.02
C CYS A 273 -18.73 5.66 11.36
N GLN A 274 -17.82 6.23 12.16
CA GLN A 274 -16.60 6.87 11.66
C GLN A 274 -15.68 5.86 10.96
N TYR A 275 -15.56 4.66 11.52
CA TYR A 275 -14.82 3.55 10.92
C TYR A 275 -15.36 3.20 9.53
N ARG A 276 -16.68 2.95 9.42
CA ARG A 276 -17.33 2.61 8.15
C ARG A 276 -17.18 3.72 7.12
N SER A 277 -17.45 4.96 7.49
CA SER A 277 -17.37 6.09 6.57
C SER A 277 -15.94 6.36 6.11
N THR A 278 -14.97 6.30 7.02
CA THR A 278 -13.56 6.46 6.69
C THR A 278 -13.07 5.34 5.77
N LYS A 279 -13.47 4.09 6.05
CA LYS A 279 -13.14 2.94 5.20
C LYS A 279 -13.75 3.08 3.80
N ALA A 280 -15.01 3.53 3.69
CA ALA A 280 -15.65 3.83 2.41
C ALA A 280 -14.89 4.91 1.64
N SER A 281 -14.59 6.03 2.30
CA SER A 281 -13.82 7.15 1.74
C SER A 281 -12.45 6.70 1.20
N LEU A 282 -11.72 5.86 1.94
CA LEU A 282 -10.43 5.32 1.53
C LEU A 282 -10.54 4.41 0.30
N TYR A 283 -11.50 3.48 0.28
CA TYR A 283 -11.76 2.65 -0.90
C TYR A 283 -12.12 3.48 -2.11
N SER A 284 -12.95 4.51 -1.91
CA SER A 284 -13.34 5.44 -2.95
C SER A 284 -12.11 6.17 -3.52
N ASN A 285 -11.24 6.72 -2.66
CA ASN A 285 -10.06 7.47 -3.11
C ASN A 285 -9.00 6.57 -3.75
N LEU A 286 -8.82 5.35 -3.23
CA LEU A 286 -7.96 4.34 -3.86
C LEU A 286 -8.46 3.97 -5.26
N SER A 287 -9.77 3.79 -5.44
CA SER A 287 -10.35 3.51 -6.77
C SER A 287 -10.09 4.65 -7.76
N LEU A 288 -10.12 5.91 -7.31
CA LEU A 288 -9.78 7.05 -8.16
C LEU A 288 -8.31 7.02 -8.59
N CYS A 289 -7.39 6.72 -7.67
CA CYS A 289 -5.97 6.57 -8.02
C CYS A 289 -5.78 5.44 -9.04
N GLN A 290 -6.43 4.30 -8.83
CA GLN A 290 -6.35 3.15 -9.74
C GLN A 290 -6.95 3.45 -11.13
N LEU A 291 -8.02 4.24 -11.21
CA LEU A 291 -8.54 4.75 -12.48
C LEU A 291 -7.50 5.62 -13.21
N ARG A 292 -6.81 6.52 -12.49
CA ARG A 292 -5.77 7.36 -13.09
C ARG A 292 -4.56 6.53 -13.56
N LEU A 293 -4.29 5.41 -12.90
CA LEU A 293 -3.19 4.49 -13.22
C LEU A 293 -3.56 3.44 -14.29
N GLY A 294 -4.78 3.42 -14.82
CA GLY A 294 -5.19 2.43 -15.81
C GLY A 294 -5.53 1.03 -15.26
N GLN A 295 -5.63 0.88 -13.93
CA GLN A 295 -5.84 -0.40 -13.27
C GLN A 295 -7.34 -0.67 -13.08
N TRP A 296 -8.07 -0.81 -14.19
CA TRP A 296 -9.55 -0.83 -14.23
C TRP A 296 -10.18 -1.90 -13.32
N SER A 297 -9.68 -3.14 -13.38
CA SER A 297 -10.22 -4.25 -12.58
C SER A 297 -10.04 -4.03 -11.08
N ARG A 298 -8.90 -3.46 -10.67
CA ARG A 298 -8.64 -3.12 -9.25
C ARG A 298 -9.52 -1.95 -8.81
N ALA A 299 -9.64 -0.92 -9.66
CA ALA A 299 -10.49 0.23 -9.41
C ALA A 299 -11.95 -0.20 -9.19
N ARG A 300 -12.47 -1.12 -10.02
CA ARG A 300 -13.80 -1.70 -9.87
C ARG A 300 -13.98 -2.37 -8.52
N GLY A 301 -13.03 -3.21 -8.12
CA GLY A 301 -13.06 -3.90 -6.81
C GLY A 301 -13.10 -2.92 -5.63
N CYS A 302 -12.27 -1.87 -5.66
CA CYS A 302 -12.27 -0.85 -4.62
C CYS A 302 -13.55 0.00 -4.62
N ALA A 303 -14.03 0.43 -5.79
CA ALA A 303 -15.25 1.22 -5.92
C ALA A 303 -16.49 0.44 -5.45
N SER A 304 -16.59 -0.85 -5.80
CA SER A 304 -17.67 -1.73 -5.33
C SER A 304 -17.66 -1.90 -3.81
N ARG A 305 -16.49 -2.06 -3.18
CA ARG A 305 -16.40 -2.08 -1.71
C ARG A 305 -16.84 -0.76 -1.09
N SER A 306 -16.53 0.36 -1.73
CA SER A 306 -16.99 1.68 -1.27
C SER A 306 -18.51 1.81 -1.34
N THR A 307 -19.17 1.32 -2.39
CA THR A 307 -20.64 1.41 -2.52
C THR A 307 -21.35 0.45 -1.56
N LEU A 308 -20.75 -0.68 -1.20
CA LEU A 308 -21.28 -1.58 -0.18
C LEU A 308 -21.22 -0.96 1.23
N LEU A 309 -20.18 -0.18 1.52
CA LEU A 309 -20.03 0.48 2.83
C LEU A 309 -20.90 1.74 2.94
N GLU A 310 -20.98 2.54 1.87
CA GLU A 310 -21.84 3.71 1.78
C GLU A 310 -22.71 3.64 0.52
N PRO A 311 -23.90 3.02 0.61
CA PRO A 311 -24.82 2.87 -0.53
C PRO A 311 -25.30 4.20 -1.12
N GLN A 312 -25.31 5.27 -0.33
CA GLN A 312 -25.71 6.62 -0.78
C GLN A 312 -24.52 7.44 -1.33
N GLY A 313 -23.32 6.84 -1.43
CA GLY A 313 -22.10 7.53 -1.85
C GLY A 313 -22.06 7.80 -3.37
N LEU A 314 -22.47 9.01 -3.79
CA LEU A 314 -22.48 9.43 -5.20
C LEU A 314 -21.13 9.23 -5.92
N LYS A 315 -20.03 9.65 -5.27
CA LYS A 315 -18.68 9.54 -5.84
C LYS A 315 -18.26 8.09 -6.07
N ALA A 316 -18.68 7.17 -5.19
CA ALA A 316 -18.35 5.76 -5.29
C ALA A 316 -19.06 5.10 -6.48
N TRP A 317 -20.36 5.37 -6.65
CA TRP A 317 -21.13 4.90 -7.80
C TRP A 317 -20.59 5.42 -9.13
N TYR A 318 -20.23 6.71 -9.19
CA TYR A 318 -19.59 7.29 -10.37
C TYR A 318 -18.26 6.60 -10.71
N ARG A 319 -17.40 6.40 -9.70
CA ARG A 319 -16.09 5.73 -9.87
C ARG A 319 -16.26 4.27 -10.29
N LEU A 320 -17.28 3.58 -9.78
CA LEU A 320 -17.62 2.21 -10.19
C LEU A 320 -18.04 2.16 -11.65
N GLY A 321 -18.96 3.04 -12.07
CA GLY A 321 -19.40 3.12 -13.46
C GLY A 321 -18.26 3.43 -14.42
N GLN A 322 -17.38 4.37 -14.06
CA GLN A 322 -16.18 4.68 -14.86
C GLN A 322 -15.23 3.48 -14.94
N ALA A 323 -15.00 2.77 -13.83
CA ALA A 323 -14.10 1.61 -13.81
C ALA A 323 -14.62 0.46 -14.69
N CYS A 324 -15.92 0.18 -14.62
CA CYS A 324 -16.57 -0.83 -15.46
C CYS A 324 -16.55 -0.42 -16.94
N LEU A 325 -16.83 0.86 -17.24
CA LEU A 325 -16.78 1.38 -18.60
C LEU A 325 -15.40 1.16 -19.24
N GLU A 326 -14.31 1.52 -18.54
CA GLU A 326 -12.95 1.32 -19.06
C GLU A 326 -12.50 -0.14 -19.05
N ALA A 327 -13.06 -0.97 -18.17
CA ALA A 327 -12.85 -2.42 -18.20
C ALA A 327 -13.60 -3.12 -19.36
N GLY A 328 -14.54 -2.44 -20.02
CA GLY A 328 -15.40 -3.01 -21.06
C GLY A 328 -16.61 -3.78 -20.53
N GLU A 329 -16.87 -3.73 -19.22
CA GLU A 329 -18.05 -4.31 -18.56
C GLU A 329 -19.22 -3.31 -18.67
N LEU A 330 -19.87 -3.27 -19.84
CA LEU A 330 -20.85 -2.23 -20.19
C LEU A 330 -22.14 -2.32 -19.36
N GLU A 331 -22.62 -3.53 -19.08
CA GLU A 331 -23.86 -3.77 -18.32
C GLU A 331 -23.71 -3.37 -16.83
N GLU A 332 -22.57 -3.65 -16.22
CA GLU A 332 -22.20 -3.17 -14.88
C GLU A 332 -22.09 -1.64 -14.84
N ALA A 333 -21.49 -1.04 -15.86
CA ALA A 333 -21.33 0.41 -15.97
C ALA A 333 -22.69 1.12 -16.04
N ASP A 334 -23.59 0.64 -16.89
CA ASP A 334 -24.96 1.15 -17.01
C ASP A 334 -25.71 1.08 -15.67
N ARG A 335 -25.68 -0.07 -14.99
CA ARG A 335 -26.30 -0.23 -13.66
C ARG A 335 -25.76 0.77 -12.64
N ALA A 336 -24.44 0.97 -12.60
CA ALA A 336 -23.81 1.89 -11.67
C ALA A 336 -24.20 3.36 -11.95
N PHE A 337 -24.25 3.78 -13.22
CA PHE A 337 -24.67 5.13 -13.58
C PHE A 337 -26.17 5.36 -13.39
N ARG A 338 -27.03 4.35 -13.61
CA ARG A 338 -28.46 4.43 -13.28
C ARG A 338 -28.68 4.56 -11.77
N LYS A 339 -27.96 3.79 -10.96
CA LYS A 339 -28.00 3.95 -9.49
C LYS A 339 -27.53 5.35 -9.05
N LEU A 340 -26.53 5.91 -9.72
CA LEU A 340 -26.11 7.28 -9.47
C LEU A 340 -27.22 8.30 -9.82
N LEU A 341 -27.98 8.09 -10.90
CA LEU A 341 -29.13 8.93 -11.25
C LEU A 341 -30.31 8.77 -10.30
N GLU A 342 -30.56 7.57 -9.76
CA GLU A 342 -31.57 7.37 -8.73
C GLU A 342 -31.26 8.17 -7.45
N LEU A 343 -29.97 8.28 -7.10
CA LEU A 343 -29.52 9.07 -5.95
C LEU A 343 -29.44 10.58 -6.26
N GLN A 344 -29.12 10.94 -7.50
CA GLN A 344 -29.02 12.31 -7.97
C GLN A 344 -29.62 12.41 -9.38
N ASN A 345 -30.92 12.77 -9.43
CA ASN A 345 -31.72 12.80 -10.65
C ASN A 345 -31.11 13.62 -11.80
N ASP A 346 -30.36 14.68 -11.48
CA ASP A 346 -29.73 15.57 -12.47
C ASP A 346 -28.20 15.56 -12.34
N SER A 347 -27.59 14.38 -12.50
CA SER A 347 -26.14 14.25 -12.55
C SER A 347 -25.63 14.28 -14.00
N PRO A 348 -25.03 15.40 -14.48
CA PRO A 348 -24.55 15.49 -15.86
C PRO A 348 -23.42 14.49 -16.14
N SER A 349 -22.64 14.13 -15.12
CA SER A 349 -21.58 13.13 -15.21
C SER A 349 -22.14 11.73 -15.45
N ALA A 350 -23.25 11.37 -14.81
CA ALA A 350 -23.92 10.09 -15.01
C ALA A 350 -24.57 10.01 -16.40
N LEU A 351 -25.24 11.09 -16.84
CA LEU A 351 -25.83 11.17 -18.19
C LEU A 351 -24.78 11.10 -19.30
N ARG A 352 -23.58 11.66 -19.09
CA ARG A 352 -22.45 11.48 -20.02
C ARG A 352 -21.96 10.03 -20.01
N GLY A 353 -21.83 9.42 -18.83
CA GLY A 353 -21.46 8.01 -18.67
C GLY A 353 -22.39 7.07 -19.44
N LEU A 354 -23.71 7.20 -19.25
CA LEU A 354 -24.70 6.38 -19.96
C LEU A 354 -24.69 6.55 -21.48
N ARG A 355 -24.49 7.79 -21.97
CA ARG A 355 -24.34 8.03 -23.41
C ARG A 355 -23.12 7.32 -23.99
N GLU A 356 -22.01 7.31 -23.25
CA GLU A 356 -20.80 6.60 -23.66
C GLU A 356 -20.95 5.08 -23.58
N VAL A 357 -21.64 4.54 -22.56
CA VAL A 357 -22.00 3.11 -22.50
C VAL A 357 -22.81 2.71 -23.74
N GLY A 358 -23.92 3.41 -24.02
CA GLY A 358 -24.76 3.09 -25.18
C GLY A 358 -24.08 3.30 -26.54
N ARG A 359 -23.02 4.13 -26.60
CA ARG A 359 -22.16 4.24 -27.79
C ARG A 359 -21.27 3.01 -27.94
N ARG A 360 -20.62 2.56 -26.86
CA ARG A 360 -19.77 1.36 -26.86
C ARG A 360 -20.58 0.09 -27.12
N GLU A 361 -21.79 -0.03 -26.57
CA GLU A 361 -22.70 -1.18 -26.81
C GLU A 361 -23.06 -1.31 -28.30
N ARG A 362 -23.48 -0.21 -28.94
CA ARG A 362 -23.77 -0.22 -30.39
C ARG A 362 -22.55 -0.60 -31.21
N GLU A 363 -21.36 -0.16 -30.80
CA GLU A 363 -20.12 -0.49 -31.46
C GLU A 363 -19.75 -1.97 -31.29
N THR A 364 -19.93 -2.55 -30.10
CA THR A 364 -19.71 -3.98 -29.85
C THR A 364 -20.72 -4.85 -30.60
N ASP A 365 -21.99 -4.46 -30.62
CA ASP A 365 -23.06 -5.17 -31.32
C ASP A 365 -22.87 -5.14 -32.84
N SER A 366 -22.49 -3.97 -33.39
CA SER A 366 -22.17 -3.84 -34.80
C SER A 366 -20.96 -4.71 -35.20
N ARG A 367 -19.91 -4.70 -34.38
CA ARG A 367 -18.72 -5.55 -34.60
C ARG A 367 -19.06 -7.04 -34.50
N LEU A 368 -19.91 -7.44 -33.55
CA LEU A 368 -20.37 -8.81 -33.40
C LEU A 368 -21.19 -9.23 -34.63
N GLY A 369 -22.13 -8.40 -35.08
CA GLY A 369 -22.93 -8.64 -36.28
C GLY A 369 -22.08 -8.82 -37.54
N GLN A 370 -21.05 -7.98 -37.73
CA GLN A 370 -20.10 -8.15 -38.84
C GLN A 370 -19.30 -9.45 -38.77
N ARG A 371 -18.87 -9.87 -37.58
CA ARG A 371 -18.13 -11.13 -37.38
C ARG A 371 -19.00 -12.34 -37.67
N LEU A 372 -20.23 -12.35 -37.15
CA LEU A 372 -21.19 -13.40 -37.41
C LEU A 372 -21.55 -13.47 -38.90
N GLY A 373 -21.77 -12.32 -39.55
CA GLY A 373 -22.02 -12.26 -40.99
C GLY A 373 -20.93 -12.94 -41.83
N LYS A 374 -19.65 -12.74 -41.48
CA LYS A 374 -18.51 -13.41 -42.14
C LYS A 374 -18.39 -14.91 -41.85
N MET A 375 -18.98 -15.40 -40.75
CA MET A 375 -18.97 -16.84 -40.41
C MET A 375 -20.04 -17.62 -41.16
N PHE A 376 -21.11 -16.95 -41.61
CA PHE A 376 -22.24 -17.56 -42.31
C PHE A 376 -22.31 -17.23 -43.81
N SER A 377 -21.40 -16.37 -44.31
CA SER A 377 -21.12 -16.15 -45.73
C SER A 377 -19.97 -17.03 -46.19
#